data_AF-A0A2M6VJS7-F1
#
_entry.id   AF-A0A2M6VJS7-F1
#
_cell.length_a   1.000
_cell.length_b   1.000
_cell.length_c   1.000
_cell.angle_alpha   90.00
_cell.angle_beta   90.00
_cell.angle_gamma   90.00
#
_symmetry.space_group_name_H-M   'P 1'
#
loop_
_entity.id
_entity.type
_entity.pdbx_description
1 polymer ?
#
loop_
_entity_poly.entity_id
_entity_poly.type
_entity_poly.pdbx_seq_one_letter_code
_entity_poly.pdbx_strand_id
1 'polypeptide(L)' 'MTNYRHDKTKIASNGLRYTNKENGSPFQGMGRTGETMSCMKCGQHKMRNTGSFKRFLGANLFFCADCKPLKLATS' A
#
# COMPACT_ATOMS: atom_id res chain seq x y z
N MET A 1 -1.89 20.82 -37.18
CA MET A 1 -2.59 20.28 -35.99
C MET A 1 -1.74 20.56 -34.77
N THR A 2 -1.93 21.71 -34.12
CA THR A 2 -1.18 22.11 -32.92
C THR A 2 -2.13 22.76 -31.94
N ASN A 3 -2.76 21.95 -31.10
CA ASN A 3 -3.56 22.41 -29.97
C ASN A 3 -3.12 21.65 -28.71
N TYR A 4 -1.94 21.98 -28.19
CA TYR A 4 -1.55 21.59 -26.84
C TYR A 4 -1.72 22.83 -25.96
N ARG A 5 -2.82 22.90 -25.20
CA ARG A 5 -3.04 23.96 -24.21
C ARG A 5 -2.31 23.59 -22.93
N HIS A 6 -1.42 24.48 -22.49
CA HIS A 6 -0.78 24.42 -21.17
C HIS A 6 -1.77 24.87 -20.09
N ASP A 7 -2.79 24.06 -19.81
CA ASP A 7 -3.66 24.30 -18.67
C ASP A 7 -2.96 23.87 -17.38
N LYS A 8 -2.60 24.85 -16.54
CA LYS A 8 -2.00 24.63 -15.22
C LYS A 8 -3.01 23.96 -14.30
N THR A 9 -2.63 22.84 -13.69
CA THR A 9 -3.44 22.12 -12.70
C THR A 9 -3.73 23.02 -11.50
N LYS A 10 -5.00 23.31 -11.24
CA LYS A 10 -5.46 24.06 -10.06
C LYS A 10 -6.55 23.26 -9.35
N ILE A 11 -6.42 23.12 -8.03
CA ILE A 11 -7.45 22.54 -7.17
C ILE A 11 -8.59 23.55 -7.09
N ALA A 12 -9.82 23.14 -7.43
CA ALA A 12 -10.98 24.02 -7.36
C ALA A 12 -11.36 24.28 -5.89
N SER A 13 -11.67 25.53 -5.57
CA SER A 13 -12.04 25.97 -4.21
C SER A 13 -13.38 25.40 -3.71
N ASN A 14 -14.18 24.80 -4.62
CA ASN A 14 -15.48 24.20 -4.32
C ASN A 14 -15.40 22.73 -3.87
N GLY A 15 -14.20 22.19 -3.64
CA GLY A 15 -14.00 20.83 -3.12
C GLY A 15 -14.12 19.70 -4.16
N LEU A 16 -14.39 20.02 -5.43
CA LEU A 16 -14.35 19.05 -6.52
C LEU A 16 -12.91 18.94 -7.06
N ARG A 17 -12.41 17.71 -7.02
CA ARG A 17 -10.99 17.47 -6.77
C ARG A 17 -10.05 17.75 -7.96
N TYR A 18 -10.47 17.61 -9.22
CA TYR A 18 -9.60 17.84 -10.39
C TYR A 18 -10.42 18.13 -11.65
N THR A 19 -10.15 19.22 -12.39
CA THR A 19 -10.69 19.43 -13.75
C THR A 19 -9.93 18.63 -14.81
N ASN A 20 -8.68 18.28 -14.53
CA ASN A 20 -7.89 17.28 -15.26
C ASN A 20 -6.97 16.56 -14.25
N LYS A 21 -6.95 15.23 -14.27
CA LYS A 21 -6.22 14.40 -13.30
C LYS A 21 -4.74 14.32 -13.72
N GLU A 22 -3.81 14.67 -12.82
CA GLU A 22 -2.39 14.43 -13.09
C GLU A 22 -2.17 12.93 -13.35
N ASN A 23 -1.35 12.62 -14.37
CA ASN A 23 -1.07 11.25 -14.73
C ASN A 23 -0.18 10.63 -13.65
N GLY A 24 -0.77 9.84 -12.77
CA GLY A 24 -0.07 9.25 -11.63
C GLY A 24 -0.97 9.06 -10.41
N SER A 25 -0.45 8.36 -9.41
CA SER A 25 -1.08 8.26 -8.10
C SER A 25 -0.62 9.44 -7.24
N PRO A 26 -1.52 10.18 -6.55
CA PRO A 26 -1.13 11.21 -5.58
C PRO A 26 -0.45 10.60 -4.35
N PHE A 27 -0.57 9.28 -4.15
CA PHE A 27 0.23 8.54 -3.21
C PHE A 27 1.59 8.26 -3.86
N GLN A 28 2.62 9.02 -3.48
CA GLN A 28 4.01 8.66 -3.74
C GLN A 28 4.24 7.26 -3.18
N GLY A 29 4.72 6.32 -4.00
CA GLY A 29 4.98 4.95 -3.57
C GLY A 29 5.97 4.97 -2.41
N MET A 30 5.48 4.73 -1.19
CA MET A 30 6.32 4.48 -0.02
C MET A 30 7.00 3.12 -0.23
N GLY A 31 8.14 3.14 -0.92
CA GLY A 31 8.90 1.94 -1.26
C GLY A 31 8.32 1.14 -2.43
N ARG A 32 8.79 -0.10 -2.58
CA ARG A 32 8.29 -1.01 -3.62
C ARG A 32 6.87 -1.46 -3.26
N THR A 33 6.00 -1.53 -4.26
CA THR A 33 4.62 -2.03 -4.09
C THR A 33 4.62 -3.38 -3.35
N GLY A 34 3.99 -3.41 -2.18
CA GLY A 34 3.86 -4.63 -1.36
C GLY A 34 4.98 -4.88 -0.35
N GLU A 35 5.86 -3.93 -0.08
CA GLU A 35 6.89 -4.06 0.97
C GLU A 35 6.33 -4.14 2.39
N THR A 36 5.19 -3.48 2.65
CA THR A 36 4.50 -3.55 3.93
C THR A 36 3.16 -4.24 3.82
N MET A 37 2.78 -4.99 4.84
CA MET A 37 1.47 -5.66 4.96
C MET A 37 0.88 -5.47 6.36
N SER A 38 -0.44 -5.38 6.46
CA SER A 38 -1.15 -5.31 7.74
C SER A 38 -1.15 -6.68 8.42
N CYS A 39 -0.71 -6.73 9.68
CA CYS A 39 -0.80 -7.96 10.47
C CYS A 39 -2.26 -8.23 10.89
N MET A 40 -2.76 -9.45 10.66
CA MET A 40 -4.11 -9.83 11.05
C MET A 40 -4.40 -9.78 12.56
N LYS A 41 -3.37 -9.83 13.42
CA LYS A 41 -3.55 -9.85 14.88
C LYS A 41 -3.49 -8.46 15.50
N CYS A 42 -2.46 -7.66 15.18
CA CYS A 42 -2.29 -6.32 15.75
C CYS A 42 -2.74 -5.17 14.83
N GLY A 43 -3.10 -5.44 13.58
CA GLY A 43 -3.55 -4.44 12.60
C GLY A 43 -2.46 -3.53 12.02
N GLN A 44 -1.28 -3.48 12.64
CA GLN A 44 -0.19 -2.60 12.22
C GLN A 44 0.41 -3.04 10.88
N HIS A 45 0.79 -2.05 10.05
CA HIS A 45 1.62 -2.28 8.88
C HIS A 45 3.04 -2.64 9.30
N LYS A 46 3.51 -3.81 8.86
CA LYS A 46 4.86 -4.30 9.12
C LYS A 46 5.51 -4.67 7.79
N MET A 47 6.84 -4.68 7.75
CA MET A 47 7.55 -5.12 6.56
C MET A 47 7.26 -6.61 6.30
N ARG A 48 7.02 -6.96 5.04
CA ARG A 48 6.62 -8.32 4.63
C ARG A 48 7.66 -9.38 5.03
N ASN A 49 8.95 -9.01 5.06
CA ASN A 49 10.05 -9.89 5.48
C ASN A 49 10.11 -10.13 7.00
N THR A 50 9.42 -9.33 7.82
CA THR A 50 9.38 -9.46 9.30
C THR A 50 8.21 -10.33 9.78
N GLY A 51 7.60 -11.11 8.90
CA GLY A 51 6.43 -11.92 9.23
C GLY A 51 6.30 -13.17 8.37
N SER A 52 5.17 -13.86 8.51
CA SER A 52 4.85 -15.06 7.75
C SER A 52 3.38 -15.10 7.37
N PHE A 53 3.09 -15.80 6.28
CA PHE A 53 1.72 -16.15 5.90
C PHE A 53 1.30 -17.42 6.61
N LYS A 54 0.09 -17.41 7.18
CA LYS A 54 -0.50 -18.57 7.84
C LYS A 54 -1.94 -18.75 7.37
N ARG A 55 -2.37 -20.01 7.27
CA ARG A 55 -3.77 -20.34 6.99
C ARG A 55 -4.59 -19.96 8.22
N PHE A 56 -5.51 -19.01 8.06
CA PHE A 56 -6.40 -18.51 9.11
C PHE A 56 -7.75 -18.15 8.51
N LEU A 57 -8.84 -18.59 9.14
CA LEU A 57 -10.22 -18.38 8.65
C LEU A 57 -10.41 -18.79 7.17
N GLY A 58 -9.78 -19.88 6.74
CA GLY A 58 -9.89 -20.36 5.35
C GLY A 58 -9.10 -19.57 4.30
N ALA A 59 -8.34 -18.54 4.70
CA ALA A 59 -7.50 -17.74 3.82
C ALA A 59 -6.02 -17.77 4.25
N ASN A 60 -5.11 -17.44 3.35
CA ASN A 60 -3.71 -17.22 3.70
C ASN A 60 -3.52 -15.74 4.07
N LEU A 61 -3.24 -15.48 5.34
CA LEU A 61 -3.16 -14.12 5.86
C LEU A 61 -1.81 -13.86 6.52
N PHE A 62 -1.39 -12.60 6.53
CA PHE A 62 -0.10 -12.17 7.05
C PHE A 62 -0.12 -11.95 8.57
N PHE A 63 0.89 -12.48 9.26
CA PHE A 63 1.14 -12.25 10.68
C PHE A 63 2.59 -11.79 10.89
N CYS A 64 2.80 -10.73 11.67
CA CYS A 64 4.14 -10.29 12.05
C CYS A 64 4.77 -11.22 13.09
N ALA A 65 6.11 -11.21 13.16
CA ALA A 65 6.88 -12.05 14.09
C ALA A 65 6.52 -11.79 15.57
N ASP A 66 6.23 -10.54 15.95
CA ASP A 66 5.82 -10.18 17.32
C ASP A 66 4.51 -10.88 17.73
N CYS A 67 3.55 -10.95 16.79
CA CYS A 67 2.22 -11.52 17.03
C CYS A 67 2.19 -13.03 16.93
N LYS A 68 3.00 -13.59 16.02
CA LYS A 68 3.17 -15.01 15.79
C LYS A 68 4.62 -15.27 15.36
N PRO A 69 5.48 -15.76 16.26
CA PRO A 69 6.88 -16.01 15.94
C PRO A 69 7.04 -16.99 14.79
N LEU A 70 8.12 -16.78 14.03
CA LEU A 70 8.55 -17.66 12.96
C LEU A 70 9.07 -18.94 13.59
N LYS A 71 8.58 -20.10 13.15
CA LYS A 71 9.21 -21.36 13.51
C LYS A 71 10.51 -21.44 12.72
N LEU A 72 11.64 -21.47 13.40
CA LEU A 72 12.91 -21.80 12.77
C LEU A 72 12.75 -23.21 12.21
N ALA A 73 12.96 -23.38 10.90
CA ALA A 73 13.04 -24.70 10.31
C ALA A 73 14.30 -25.34 10.89
N THR A 74 14.13 -26.26 11.83
CA THR A 74 15.19 -27.18 12.24
C THR A 74 15.49 -28.09 11.05
N SER A 75 16.64 -27.83 10.42
CA SER A 75 17.27 -28.72 9.44
C SER A 75 17.76 -30.01 10.08
#